data_AF-A0A9J6FF44-F1
#
_entry.id   AF-A0A9J6FF44-F1
#
_cell.length_a   1.000
_cell.length_b   1.000
_cell.length_c   1.000
_cell.angle_alpha   90.00
_cell.angle_beta   90.00
_cell.angle_gamma   90.00
#
_symmetry.space_group_name_H-M   'P 1'
#
loop_
_entity.id
_entity.type
_entity.pdbx_description
1 polymer ?
#
loop_
_entity_poly.entity_id
_entity_poly.type
_entity_poly.pdbx_seq_one_letter_code
_entity_poly.pdbx_strand_id
1 'polypeptide(L)'
;MHGLLEIKCPYSQKGKSVSQIAEPFYMVKDHQGIFKLDRSHDYYFQVLGQMALAGLSWTDFAVFSDQFMIVERIRFCEQDWAVERPKLDNFFFSVLLPYLAKKCDKRGNAEFASQEKHTLCCKFTLQAQRCQIGT
;
A
#
# COMPACT_ATOMS: atom_id res chain seq x y z
N MET A 1 8.79 10.02 -18.12
CA MET A 1 8.01 10.11 -16.86
C MET A 1 8.24 8.84 -16.07
N HIS A 2 8.31 8.93 -14.74
CA HIS A 2 8.51 7.79 -13.85
C HIS A 2 7.16 7.39 -13.21
N GLY A 3 7.07 6.17 -12.72
CA GLY A 3 5.92 5.63 -11.99
C GLY A 3 6.38 4.58 -10.99
N LEU A 4 5.46 4.04 -10.20
CA LEU A 4 5.76 3.00 -9.22
C LEU A 4 5.47 1.61 -9.78
N LEU A 5 6.06 0.60 -9.13
CA LEU A 5 5.72 -0.81 -9.31
C LEU A 5 5.44 -1.41 -7.93
N GLU A 6 4.23 -1.91 -7.72
CA GLU A 6 3.82 -2.63 -6.51
C GLU A 6 3.56 -4.09 -6.89
N ILE A 7 4.29 -5.04 -6.29
CA ILE A 7 4.19 -6.47 -6.62
C ILE A 7 3.59 -7.23 -5.44
N LYS A 8 2.52 -7.99 -5.68
CA LYS A 8 1.94 -8.95 -4.75
C LYS A 8 2.13 -10.38 -5.23
N CYS A 9 2.57 -11.25 -4.33
CA CYS A 9 2.77 -12.68 -4.60
C CYS A 9 1.91 -13.52 -3.62
N PRO A 10 0.61 -13.71 -3.89
CA PRO A 10 -0.28 -14.42 -2.97
C PRO A 10 0.05 -15.91 -2.92
N TYR A 11 0.53 -16.39 -1.76
CA TYR A 11 0.85 -17.82 -1.57
C TYR A 11 -0.36 -18.75 -1.79
N SER A 12 -1.58 -18.25 -1.52
CA SER A 12 -2.84 -18.98 -1.72
C SER A 12 -3.14 -19.31 -3.20
N GLN A 13 -2.40 -18.72 -4.14
CA GLN A 13 -2.53 -18.94 -5.58
C GLN A 13 -1.40 -19.79 -6.16
N LYS A 14 -0.52 -20.34 -5.32
CA LYS A 14 0.57 -21.23 -5.76
C LYS A 14 -0.01 -22.47 -6.47
N GLY A 15 0.47 -22.75 -7.67
CA GLY A 15 0.05 -23.89 -8.49
C GLY A 15 -1.35 -23.77 -9.10
N LYS A 16 -2.04 -22.63 -8.92
CA LYS A 16 -3.34 -22.36 -9.54
C LYS A 16 -3.14 -21.56 -10.82
N SER A 17 -3.80 -21.96 -11.90
CA SER A 17 -3.85 -21.17 -13.13
C SER A 17 -4.73 -19.93 -12.95
N VAL A 18 -4.66 -18.98 -13.89
CA VAL A 18 -5.52 -17.78 -13.91
C VAL A 18 -7.01 -18.12 -13.86
N SER A 19 -7.43 -19.22 -14.49
CA SER A 19 -8.83 -19.66 -14.50
C SER A 19 -9.28 -20.26 -13.17
N GLN A 20 -8.35 -20.61 -12.29
CA GLN A 20 -8.59 -21.22 -10.97
C GLN A 20 -8.43 -20.23 -9.81
N ILE A 21 -8.21 -18.94 -10.11
CA ILE A 21 -8.25 -17.88 -9.10
C ILE A 21 -9.65 -17.88 -8.49
N ALA A 22 -9.75 -18.41 -7.27
CA ALA A 22 -11.00 -18.51 -6.53
C ALA A 22 -11.36 -17.15 -5.92
N GLU A 23 -12.63 -16.78 -6.01
CA GLU A 23 -13.20 -15.69 -5.24
C GLU A 23 -13.32 -16.09 -3.74
N PRO A 24 -13.05 -15.19 -2.79
CA PRO A 24 -12.71 -13.77 -2.97
C PRO A 24 -11.22 -13.55 -3.26
N PHE A 25 -10.92 -12.90 -4.37
CA PHE A 25 -9.59 -12.40 -4.70
C PHE A 25 -9.62 -10.88 -4.83
N TYR A 26 -8.53 -10.18 -4.49
CA TYR A 26 -8.50 -8.72 -4.58
C TYR A 26 -8.50 -8.18 -6.02
N MET A 27 -8.60 -9.05 -7.03
CA MET A 27 -8.76 -8.67 -8.43
C MET A 27 -10.14 -9.08 -8.92
N VAL A 28 -10.89 -8.13 -9.47
CA VAL A 28 -12.19 -8.32 -10.11
C VAL A 28 -12.05 -8.26 -11.63
N LYS A 29 -12.89 -8.99 -12.37
CA LYS A 29 -12.94 -8.85 -13.84
C LYS A 29 -13.87 -7.70 -14.23
N ASP A 30 -13.42 -6.87 -15.16
CA ASP A 30 -14.29 -5.89 -15.80
C ASP A 30 -15.23 -6.55 -16.84
N HIS A 31 -16.08 -5.74 -17.49
CA HIS A 31 -17.02 -6.21 -18.52
C HIS A 31 -16.33 -6.85 -19.75
N GLN A 32 -15.03 -6.63 -19.92
CA GLN A 32 -14.22 -7.21 -20.99
C GLN A 32 -13.46 -8.47 -20.52
N GLY A 33 -13.64 -8.88 -19.27
CA GLY A 33 -12.97 -10.04 -18.68
C GLY A 33 -11.53 -9.76 -18.23
N ILE A 34 -11.09 -8.50 -18.22
CA ILE A 34 -9.74 -8.11 -17.80
C ILE A 34 -9.73 -7.95 -16.27
N PHE A 35 -8.71 -8.51 -15.62
CA PHE A 35 -8.52 -8.35 -14.19
C PHE A 35 -8.11 -6.92 -13.82
N LYS A 36 -8.80 -6.36 -12.84
CA LYS A 36 -8.59 -5.04 -12.24
C LYS A 36 -8.56 -5.20 -10.72
N LEU A 37 -7.69 -4.47 -10.05
CA LEU A 37 -7.68 -4.36 -8.61
C LEU A 37 -9.01 -3.77 -8.16
N ASP A 38 -9.68 -4.47 -7.24
CA ASP A 38 -10.91 -3.98 -6.63
C ASP A 38 -10.65 -2.63 -5.94
N ARG A 39 -11.41 -1.61 -6.33
CA ARG A 39 -11.29 -0.24 -5.80
C ARG A 39 -11.79 -0.09 -4.37
N SER A 40 -12.46 -1.13 -3.84
CA SER A 40 -12.86 -1.22 -2.43
C SER A 40 -11.83 -1.93 -1.56
N HIS A 41 -10.82 -2.58 -2.15
CA HIS A 41 -9.84 -3.39 -1.42
C HIS A 41 -8.66 -2.55 -0.90
N ASP A 42 -8.11 -2.91 0.27
CA ASP A 42 -7.03 -2.18 0.95
C ASP A 42 -5.80 -1.89 0.06
N TYR A 43 -5.46 -2.81 -0.84
CA TYR A 43 -4.35 -2.63 -1.77
C TYR A 43 -4.54 -1.46 -2.74
N TYR A 44 -5.78 -1.09 -3.07
CA TYR A 44 -6.02 0.12 -3.87
C TYR A 44 -5.62 1.37 -3.10
N PHE A 45 -6.02 1.45 -1.83
CA PHE A 45 -5.66 2.57 -0.96
C PHE A 45 -4.16 2.61 -0.64
N GLN A 46 -3.49 1.46 -0.59
CA GLN A 46 -2.02 1.40 -0.46
C GLN A 46 -1.32 2.09 -1.64
N VAL A 47 -1.64 1.71 -2.88
CA VAL A 47 -1.00 2.31 -4.05
C VAL A 47 -1.42 3.76 -4.27
N LEU A 48 -2.65 4.11 -3.91
CA LEU A 48 -3.14 5.50 -3.94
C LEU A 48 -2.32 6.40 -3.01
N GLY A 49 -2.09 5.96 -1.77
CA GLY A 49 -1.25 6.67 -0.81
C GLY A 49 0.22 6.75 -1.25
N GLN A 50 0.79 5.65 -1.77
CA GLN A 50 2.15 5.65 -2.31
C GLN A 50 2.32 6.67 -3.45
N MET A 51 1.38 6.73 -4.40
CA MET A 51 1.38 7.71 -5.49
C MET A 51 1.28 9.14 -4.97
N ALA A 52 0.37 9.40 -4.02
CA ALA A 52 0.18 10.71 -3.42
C ALA A 52 1.45 11.22 -2.73
N LEU A 53 2.11 10.36 -1.95
CA LEU A 53 3.33 10.70 -1.23
C LEU A 53 4.52 10.90 -2.16
N ALA A 54 4.61 10.11 -3.23
CA ALA A 54 5.68 10.21 -4.22
C ALA A 54 5.46 11.31 -5.27
N GLY A 55 4.27 11.93 -5.32
CA GLY A 55 3.91 12.88 -6.38
C GLY A 55 3.85 12.24 -7.77
N LEU A 56 3.49 10.96 -7.86
CA LEU A 56 3.46 10.19 -9.10
C LEU A 56 2.03 9.98 -9.58
N SER A 57 1.83 10.00 -10.91
CA SER A 57 0.50 9.94 -11.52
C SER A 57 0.02 8.52 -11.86
N TRP A 58 0.87 7.50 -11.64
CA TRP A 58 0.53 6.11 -11.92
C TRP A 58 1.44 5.10 -11.20
N THR A 59 0.90 3.91 -11.01
CA THR A 59 1.57 2.71 -10.50
C THR A 59 1.19 1.52 -11.36
N ASP A 60 2.16 0.67 -11.72
CA ASP A 60 1.87 -0.68 -12.21
C ASP A 60 1.69 -1.60 -10.99
N PHE A 61 0.50 -2.18 -10.84
CA PHE A 61 0.18 -3.16 -9.81
C PHE A 61 0.27 -4.55 -10.41
N ALA A 62 1.27 -5.33 -9.98
CA ALA A 62 1.55 -6.66 -10.48
C ALA A 62 1.16 -7.72 -9.45
N VAL A 63 0.40 -8.70 -9.91
CA VAL A 63 0.08 -9.91 -9.16
C VAL A 63 0.80 -11.07 -9.81
N PHE A 64 1.74 -11.65 -9.08
CA PHE A 64 2.60 -12.71 -9.59
C PHE A 64 2.36 -14.02 -8.83
N SER A 65 2.24 -15.10 -9.59
CA SER A 65 2.28 -16.48 -9.11
C SER A 65 3.20 -17.30 -10.01
N ASP A 66 3.51 -18.53 -9.61
CA ASP A 66 4.32 -19.45 -10.41
C ASP A 66 3.68 -19.78 -11.78
N GLN A 67 2.35 -19.71 -11.86
CA GLN A 67 1.60 -20.04 -13.08
C GLN A 67 1.12 -18.83 -13.87
N PHE A 68 1.18 -17.61 -13.32
CA PHE A 68 0.64 -16.43 -13.98
C PHE A 68 1.20 -15.11 -13.50
N MET A 69 1.05 -14.09 -14.35
CA MET A 69 1.30 -12.70 -14.01
C MET A 69 0.15 -11.84 -14.54
N ILE A 70 -0.42 -11.02 -13.66
CA ILE A 70 -1.42 -10.01 -14.01
C ILE A 70 -0.81 -8.66 -13.68
N VAL A 71 -0.87 -7.71 -14.62
CA VAL A 71 -0.39 -6.35 -14.39
C VAL A 71 -1.50 -5.37 -14.74
N GLU A 72 -1.84 -4.50 -13.81
CA GLU A 72 -2.76 -3.39 -14.04
C GLU A 72 -2.04 -2.06 -13.82
N ARG A 73 -2.11 -1.15 -14.80
CA ARG A 73 -1.73 0.24 -14.59
C ARG A 73 -2.86 1.00 -13.92
N ILE A 74 -2.61 1.47 -12.70
CA ILE A 74 -3.52 2.29 -11.92
C ILE A 74 -3.09 3.75 -12.05
N ARG A 75 -4.05 4.63 -12.34
CA ARG A 75 -3.83 6.08 -12.39
C ARG A 75 -4.17 6.70 -11.04
N PHE A 76 -3.44 7.75 -10.68
CA PHE A 76 -3.76 8.52 -9.49
C PHE A 76 -5.14 9.16 -9.62
N CYS A 77 -5.97 9.01 -8.58
CA CYS A 77 -7.30 9.59 -8.48
C CYS A 77 -7.30 10.63 -7.36
N GLU A 78 -7.36 11.91 -7.73
CA GLU A 78 -7.34 13.00 -6.75
C GLU A 78 -8.61 13.00 -5.89
N GLN A 79 -9.76 12.63 -6.46
CA GLN A 79 -11.02 12.54 -5.74
C GLN A 79 -10.97 11.48 -4.63
N ASP A 80 -10.47 10.28 -4.94
CA ASP A 80 -10.33 9.21 -3.95
C ASP A 80 -9.32 9.61 -2.86
N TRP A 81 -8.21 10.24 -3.26
CA TRP A 81 -7.20 10.70 -2.30
C TRP A 81 -7.73 11.78 -1.36
N ALA A 82 -8.55 12.71 -1.87
CA ALA A 82 -9.18 13.75 -1.05
C ALA A 82 -10.10 13.17 0.02
N VAL A 83 -10.72 12.00 -0.22
CA VAL A 83 -11.56 11.29 0.74
C VAL A 83 -10.74 10.53 1.78
N GLU A 84 -9.65 9.88 1.38
CA GLU A 84 -8.86 9.04 2.28
C GLU A 84 -7.85 9.81 3.14
N ARG A 85 -7.26 10.88 2.61
CA ARG A 85 -6.24 11.67 3.31
C ARG A 85 -6.68 12.14 4.71
N PRO A 86 -7.88 12.72 4.91
CA PRO A 86 -8.30 13.16 6.24
C PRO A 86 -8.40 12.02 7.27
N LYS A 87 -8.73 10.80 6.83
CA LYS A 87 -8.79 9.62 7.71
C LYS A 87 -7.39 9.24 8.19
N LEU A 88 -6.41 9.28 7.28
CA LEU A 88 -5.01 9.04 7.61
C LEU A 88 -4.45 10.10 8.55
N ASP A 89 -4.73 11.38 8.28
CA ASP A 89 -4.32 12.50 9.13
C ASP A 89 -4.91 12.33 10.54
N ASN A 90 -6.21 12.03 10.64
CA ASN A 90 -6.86 11.80 11.93
C ASN A 90 -6.28 10.58 12.67
N PHE A 91 -6.06 9.46 11.99
CA PHE A 91 -5.44 8.28 12.60
C PHE A 91 -4.03 8.61 13.13
N PHE A 92 -3.22 9.32 12.33
CA PHE A 92 -1.86 9.67 12.70
C PHE A 92 -1.84 10.58 13.94
N PHE A 93 -2.53 11.72 13.89
CA PHE A 93 -2.46 12.74 14.95
C PHE A 93 -3.28 12.40 16.19
N SER A 94 -4.43 11.75 16.03
CA SER A 94 -5.36 11.51 17.15
C SER A 94 -5.15 10.14 17.82
N VAL A 95 -4.56 9.16 17.12
CA VAL A 95 -4.43 7.78 17.64
C VAL A 95 -2.97 7.36 17.77
N LEU A 96 -2.25 7.31 16.64
CA LEU A 96 -0.92 6.74 16.58
C LEU A 96 0.11 7.60 17.33
N LEU A 97 0.16 8.90 17.06
CA LEU A 97 1.13 9.80 17.66
C LEU A 97 1.01 9.85 19.20
N PRO A 98 -0.20 10.00 19.80
CA PRO A 98 -0.37 9.91 21.25
C PRO A 98 0.02 8.55 21.84
N TYR A 99 -0.28 7.44 21.13
CA TYR A 99 0.13 6.10 21.56
C TYR A 99 1.65 5.97 21.61
N LEU A 100 2.35 6.45 20.59
CA LEU A 100 3.81 6.43 20.52
C LEU A 100 4.44 7.30 21.60
N ALA A 101 3.93 8.52 21.83
CA ALA A 101 4.42 9.42 22.88
C ALA A 101 4.32 8.78 24.27
N LYS A 102 3.17 8.16 24.60
CA LYS A 102 2.98 7.43 25.87
C LYS A 102 3.91 6.22 26.01
N LYS A 103 4.22 5.54 24.91
CA LYS A 103 5.11 4.38 24.91
C LYS A 103 6.58 4.77 25.09
N CYS A 104 6.97 5.98 24.69
CA CYS A 104 8.31 6.52 24.93
C CYS A 104 8.48 6.92 26.40
N ASP A 105 7.45 7.49 27.03
CA ASP A 105 7.50 7.88 28.45
C ASP A 105 7.74 6.69 29.41
N LYS A 106 7.18 5.51 29.09
CA LYS A 106 7.40 4.27 29.87
C LYS A 106 8.78 3.63 29.70
N ARG A 107 9.60 4.10 28.76
CA ARG A 107 10.98 3.68 28.54
C ARG A 107 11.85 4.90 28.83
N GLY A 108 12.14 5.14 30.11
CA GLY A 108 12.72 6.39 30.61
C GLY A 108 13.74 7.08 29.71
N ASN A 109 13.56 8.40 29.61
CA ASN A 109 14.33 9.43 28.88
C ASN A 109 14.29 9.41 27.34
N ALA A 110 13.60 10.40 26.75
CA ALA A 110 14.25 11.63 26.30
C ALA A 110 13.22 12.59 25.67
N GLU A 111 13.42 13.88 25.93
CA GLU A 111 12.78 15.00 25.24
C GLU A 111 12.81 14.81 23.72
N PHE A 112 11.63 14.71 23.10
CA PHE A 112 11.47 15.07 21.70
C PHE A 112 10.18 15.86 21.54
N ALA A 113 10.14 17.00 22.22
CA ALA A 113 9.14 18.01 21.98
C ALA A 113 9.71 19.01 20.97
N SER A 114 9.02 19.11 19.84
CA SER A 114 8.85 20.35 19.08
C SER A 114 9.69 20.67 17.84
N GLN A 115 10.33 19.74 17.14
CA GLN A 115 10.68 20.01 15.73
C GLN A 115 10.80 18.74 14.90
N GLU A 116 9.68 18.26 14.33
CA GLU A 116 9.62 17.53 13.05
C GLU A 116 8.15 17.17 12.75
N LYS A 117 7.31 18.20 12.53
CA LYS A 117 5.89 18.00 12.19
C LYS A 117 5.66 17.52 10.75
N HIS A 118 6.71 17.35 9.94
CA HIS A 118 6.61 17.06 8.50
C HIS A 118 7.24 15.75 8.04
N THR A 119 8.05 15.04 8.85
CA THR A 119 8.84 13.90 8.35
C THR A 119 8.32 12.52 8.79
N LEU A 120 7.37 12.47 9.73
CA LEU A 120 7.01 11.20 10.38
C LEU A 120 5.77 10.49 9.81
N CYS A 121 5.30 10.89 8.62
CA CYS A 121 4.31 10.12 7.86
C CYS A 121 4.93 8.86 7.20
N CYS A 122 6.27 8.82 7.05
CA CYS A 122 6.96 7.85 6.20
C CYS A 122 7.22 6.45 6.80
N LYS A 123 6.76 6.10 8.02
CA LYS A 123 7.10 4.80 8.64
C LYS A 123 6.01 3.71 8.59
N PHE A 124 4.85 3.95 7.99
CA PHE A 124 3.80 2.91 7.85
C PHE A 124 3.84 2.12 6.53
N THR A 125 4.87 2.31 5.69
CA THR A 125 5.02 1.56 4.43
C THR A 125 6.39 0.89 4.29
N LEU A 126 6.94 0.36 5.38
CA LEU A 126 8.11 -0.54 5.33
C LEU A 126 7.66 -2.01 5.32
N GLN A 127 7.15 -2.46 4.17
CA GLN A 127 7.37 -3.83 3.71
C GLN A 127 7.92 -3.76 2.29
N ALA A 128 9.20 -3.40 2.18
CA ALA A 128 10.01 -3.74 1.03
C ALA A 128 11.41 -4.14 1.50
N GLN A 129 11.80 -5.33 1.06
CA GLN A 129 13.16 -5.88 1.05
C GLN A 129 13.78 -6.34 2.37
N ARG A 130 13.45 -7.59 2.74
CA ARG A 130 14.48 -8.53 3.20
C ARG A 130 14.28 -9.88 2.51
N CYS A 131 14.52 -9.90 1.20
CA CYS A 131 14.88 -11.13 0.50
C CYS A 131 16.38 -10.99 0.19
N GLN A 132 17.21 -11.44 1.13
CA GLN A 132 18.62 -11.69 0.84
C GLN A 132 18.67 -12.94 -0.03
N ILE A 133 18.95 -12.73 -1.32
CA ILE A 133 19.40 -13.80 -2.19
C ILE A 133 20.90 -13.93 -1.88
N GLY A 134 21.24 -14.98 -1.13
CA GLY A 134 22.62 -15.45 -1.06
C GLY A 134 22.99 -16.03 -2.43
N THR A 135 23.97 -15.41 -3.05
CA THR A 135 24.87 -16.08 -4.01
C THR A 135 26.00 -16.73 -3.25
#